data_AF-A0A966TFK8-F1
#
_entry.id   AF-A0A966TFK8-F1
#
_cell.length_a   1.000
_cell.length_b   1.000
_cell.length_c   1.000
_cell.angle_alpha   90.00
_cell.angle_beta   90.00
_cell.angle_gamma   90.00
#
_symmetry.space_group_name_H-M   'P 1'
#
loop_
_entity.id
_entity.type
_entity.pdbx_description
1 polymer ?
#
loop_
_entity_poly.entity_id
_entity_poly.type
_entity_poly.pdbx_seq_one_letter_code
_entity_poly.pdbx_strand_id
1 'polypeptide(L)'
;METRKLIPYQVYLRPDQIARLKEMSVTRSASDFIRRSIDAMNNRPMDFDQGFNMGLEKAIEIVQRSHHGQVTFPGGESLSTMITRDIQSYVKP
;
A
#
# COMPACT_ATOMS: atom_id res chain seq x y z
N MET A 1 10.11 -21.98 25.57
CA MET A 1 9.58 -21.58 24.24
C MET A 1 9.03 -22.84 23.61
N GLU A 2 7.72 -22.98 23.44
CA GLU A 2 7.17 -24.11 22.68
C GLU A 2 7.70 -24.05 21.25
N THR A 3 8.32 -25.15 20.79
CA THR A 3 8.72 -25.34 19.41
C THR A 3 7.46 -25.48 18.56
N ARG A 4 6.99 -24.37 17.98
CA ARG A 4 5.86 -24.38 17.04
C ARG A 4 6.21 -25.27 15.86
N LYS A 5 5.48 -26.38 15.73
CA LYS A 5 5.66 -27.35 14.64
C LYS A 5 5.26 -26.69 13.31
N LEU A 6 6.19 -26.65 12.34
CA LEU A 6 5.87 -26.18 11.00
C LEU A 6 4.96 -27.19 10.29
N ILE A 7 3.90 -26.70 9.67
CA ILE A 7 2.95 -27.49 8.89
C ILE A 7 3.21 -27.20 7.40
N PRO A 8 3.47 -28.20 6.56
CA PRO A 8 3.61 -27.98 5.12
C PRO A 8 2.27 -27.54 4.52
N TYR A 9 2.32 -26.53 3.66
CA TYR A 9 1.16 -26.02 2.94
C TYR A 9 1.50 -25.89 1.46
N GLN A 10 0.56 -26.22 0.58
CA GLN A 10 0.74 -26.17 -0.87
C GLN A 10 -0.08 -25.05 -1.46
N VAL A 11 0.52 -24.30 -2.38
CA VAL A 11 -0.14 -23.23 -3.14
C VAL A 11 0.21 -23.36 -4.61
N TYR A 12 -0.75 -23.01 -5.47
CA TYR A 12 -0.50 -22.89 -6.90
C TYR A 12 0.12 -21.53 -7.18
N LEU A 13 1.28 -21.54 -7.86
CA LEU A 13 2.02 -20.35 -8.25
C LEU A 13 2.24 -20.36 -9.75
N ARG A 14 2.25 -19.16 -10.34
CA ARG A 14 2.62 -19.00 -11.74
C ARG A 14 4.12 -19.26 -11.94
N PRO A 15 4.57 -19.61 -13.16
CA PRO A 15 5.97 -19.89 -13.44
C PRO A 15 6.93 -18.74 -13.04
N ASP A 16 6.53 -17.48 -13.24
CA ASP A 16 7.30 -16.29 -12.86
C ASP A 16 7.52 -16.18 -11.34
N GLN A 17 6.48 -16.53 -10.56
CA GLN A 17 6.53 -16.49 -9.10
C GLN A 17 7.44 -17.60 -8.56
N ILE A 18 7.41 -18.79 -9.18
CA ILE A 18 8.30 -19.91 -8.84
C ILE A 18 9.75 -19.52 -9.09
N ALA A 19 10.07 -18.87 -10.22
CA ALA A 19 11.42 -18.43 -10.54
C ALA A 19 11.95 -17.46 -9.47
N ARG A 20 11.16 -16.44 -9.11
CA ARG A 20 11.53 -15.48 -8.05
C ARG A 20 11.73 -16.14 -6.68
N LEU A 21 10.86 -17.08 -6.29
CA LEU A 21 11.02 -17.80 -5.02
C LEU A 21 12.26 -18.68 -5.01
N LYS A 22 12.61 -19.31 -6.14
CA LYS A 22 13.85 -20.08 -6.27
C LYS A 22 15.08 -19.19 -6.10
N GLU A 23 15.10 -18.01 -6.70
CA GLU A 23 16.19 -17.03 -6.50
C GLU A 23 16.32 -16.62 -5.03
N MET A 24 15.20 -16.33 -4.36
CA MET A 24 15.18 -15.96 -2.94
C MET A 24 15.55 -17.11 -2.00
N SER A 25 15.38 -18.36 -2.43
CA SER A 25 15.70 -19.54 -1.61
C SER A 25 17.21 -19.69 -1.37
N VAL A 26 18.04 -19.16 -2.27
CA VAL A 26 19.51 -19.18 -2.17
C VAL A 26 19.99 -18.46 -0.90
N THR A 27 19.27 -17.42 -0.46
CA THR A 27 19.60 -16.65 0.73
C THR A 27 18.83 -17.08 1.99
N ARG A 28 18.14 -18.24 1.96
CA ARG A 28 17.24 -18.72 3.03
C ARG A 28 16.12 -17.72 3.41
N SER A 29 15.89 -16.70 2.59
CA SER A 29 14.97 -15.60 2.90
C SER A 29 13.54 -15.86 2.43
N ALA A 30 13.34 -16.81 1.51
CA ALA A 30 12.03 -17.11 0.91
C ALA A 30 10.95 -17.46 1.95
N SER A 31 11.25 -18.36 2.90
CA SER A 31 10.28 -18.78 3.92
C SER A 31 9.93 -17.68 4.92
N ASP A 32 10.91 -16.84 5.28
CA ASP A 32 10.69 -15.67 6.14
C ASP A 32 9.88 -14.60 5.42
N PHE A 33 10.17 -14.37 4.14
CA PHE A 33 9.43 -13.43 3.30
C PHE A 33 7.96 -13.84 3.15
N ILE A 34 7.70 -15.12 2.85
CA ILE A 34 6.34 -15.65 2.74
C ILE A 34 5.60 -15.50 4.07
N ARG A 35 6.21 -15.85 5.21
CA ARG A 35 5.59 -15.69 6.53
C ARG A 35 5.23 -14.25 6.83
N ARG A 36 6.16 -13.30 6.64
CA ARG A 36 5.90 -11.87 6.83
C ARG A 36 4.80 -11.35 5.90
N SER A 37 4.75 -11.86 4.68
CA SER A 37 3.70 -11.49 3.72
C SER A 37 2.33 -12.00 4.17
N ILE A 38 2.24 -13.24 4.67
CA ILE A 38 0.99 -13.81 5.22
C ILE A 38 0.55 -13.04 6.47
N ASP A 39 1.48 -12.73 7.37
CA ASP A 39 1.19 -11.93 8.57
C ASP A 39 0.72 -10.52 8.18
N ALA A 40 1.32 -9.91 7.15
CA ALA A 40 0.89 -8.63 6.61
C ALA A 40 -0.50 -8.72 5.96
N MET A 41 -0.84 -9.84 5.30
CA MET A 41 -2.18 -10.06 4.74
C MET A 41 -3.23 -10.20 5.86
N ASN A 42 -2.93 -10.91 6.94
CA ASN A 42 -3.85 -11.07 8.08
C ASN A 42 -4.01 -9.78 8.90
N ASN A 43 -2.99 -8.91 8.91
CA ASN A 43 -3.04 -7.60 9.57
C ASN A 43 -3.59 -6.48 8.68
N ARG A 44 -4.07 -6.79 7.46
CA ARG A 44 -4.73 -5.82 6.59
C ARG A 44 -6.24 -5.96 6.69
N PRO A 45 -6.94 -5.09 7.44
CA PRO A 45 -8.34 -4.85 7.16
C PRO A 45 -8.42 -4.15 5.79
N MET A 46 -9.05 -4.80 4.82
CA MET A 46 -9.58 -4.18 3.59
C MET A 46 -8.56 -3.58 2.59
N ASP A 47 -8.00 -4.45 1.72
CA ASP A 47 -7.20 -4.08 0.54
C ASP A 47 -7.89 -3.06 -0.40
N PHE A 48 -9.23 -2.97 -0.38
CA PHE A 48 -9.99 -2.00 -1.16
C PHE A 48 -9.85 -0.57 -0.63
N ASP A 49 -9.93 -0.39 0.68
CA ASP A 49 -9.87 0.93 1.31
C ASP A 49 -8.44 1.46 1.31
N GLN A 50 -7.45 0.56 1.43
CA GLN A 50 -6.05 0.92 1.26
C GLN A 50 -5.73 1.40 -0.17
N GLY A 51 -6.16 0.67 -1.20
CA GLY A 51 -5.97 1.09 -2.59
C GLY A 51 -6.70 2.39 -2.92
N PHE A 52 -7.90 2.56 -2.38
CA PHE A 52 -8.68 3.79 -2.50
C PHE A 52 -7.97 4.98 -1.84
N ASN A 53 -7.51 4.82 -0.59
CA ASN A 53 -6.78 5.87 0.14
C ASN A 53 -5.45 6.23 -0.55
N MET A 54 -4.70 5.26 -1.07
CA MET A 54 -3.50 5.52 -1.88
C MET A 54 -3.81 6.35 -3.14
N GLY A 55 -4.96 6.12 -3.77
CA GLY A 55 -5.44 6.92 -4.90
C GLY A 55 -5.75 8.37 -4.49
N LEU A 56 -6.40 8.57 -3.35
CA LEU A 56 -6.70 9.90 -2.80
C LEU A 56 -5.41 10.66 -2.44
N GLU A 57 -4.44 9.99 -1.80
CA GLU A 57 -3.12 10.57 -1.50
C GLU A 57 -2.42 11.04 -2.78
N LYS A 58 -2.47 10.22 -3.85
CA LYS A 58 -1.87 10.59 -5.13
C LYS A 58 -2.58 11.78 -5.77
N ALA A 59 -3.90 11.85 -5.67
CA ALA A 59 -4.68 12.99 -6.15
C ALA A 59 -4.29 14.29 -5.43
N ILE A 60 -4.14 14.24 -4.11
CA ILE A 60 -3.66 15.37 -3.29
C ILE A 60 -2.28 15.85 -3.76
N GLU A 61 -1.33 14.93 -3.96
CA GLU A 61 0.02 15.27 -4.43
C GLU A 61 -0.01 16.02 -5.78
N ILE A 62 -0.85 15.56 -6.72
CA ILE A 62 -1.00 16.17 -8.05
C ILE A 62 -1.62 17.57 -7.93
N VAL A 63 -2.68 17.72 -7.13
CA VAL A 63 -3.36 19.00 -6.92
C VAL A 63 -2.42 20.02 -6.29
N GLN A 64 -1.63 19.63 -5.28
CA GLN A 64 -0.66 20.50 -4.65
C GLN A 64 0.44 20.96 -5.62
N ARG A 65 0.85 20.11 -6.56
CA ARG A 65 1.86 20.45 -7.58
C ARG A 65 1.29 21.13 -8.82
N SER A 66 -0.03 21.21 -8.95
CA SER A 66 -0.67 21.82 -10.11
C SER A 66 -0.39 23.32 -10.17
N HIS A 67 -0.03 23.81 -11.36
CA HIS A 67 0.15 25.25 -11.61
C HIS A 67 -1.09 26.07 -11.22
N HIS A 68 -2.27 25.56 -11.54
CA HIS A 68 -3.55 26.20 -11.16
C HIS A 68 -3.84 26.07 -9.66
N GLY A 69 -3.30 25.04 -9.00
CA GLY A 69 -3.41 24.85 -7.56
C GLY A 69 -2.68 25.92 -6.74
N GLN A 70 -1.66 26.55 -7.32
CA GLN A 70 -0.88 27.62 -6.69
C GLN A 70 -1.59 28.99 -6.71
N VAL A 71 -2.77 29.09 -7.32
CA VAL A 71 -3.56 30.31 -7.31
C VAL A 71 -4.09 30.56 -5.89
N THR A 72 -3.73 31.71 -5.32
CA THR A 72 -4.17 32.15 -3.99
C THR A 72 -5.33 33.14 -4.12
N PHE A 73 -6.40 32.88 -3.38
CA PHE A 73 -7.57 33.77 -3.36
C PHE A 73 -7.39 34.95 -2.40
N PRO A 74 -8.15 36.04 -2.58
CA PRO A 74 -8.28 37.11 -1.58
C PRO A 74 -8.87 36.51 -0.29
N GLY A 75 -8.01 36.19 0.67
CA GLY A 75 -8.34 35.33 1.81
C GLY A 75 -7.17 34.45 2.26
N GLY A 76 -6.13 34.32 1.43
CA GLY A 76 -4.86 33.69 1.78
C GLY A 76 -4.82 32.18 1.58
N GLU A 77 -5.95 31.55 1.27
CA GLU A 77 -6.02 30.13 0.94
C GLU A 77 -5.78 29.89 -0.56
N SER A 78 -4.98 28.88 -0.89
CA SER A 78 -4.75 28.47 -2.27
C SER A 78 -5.83 27.51 -2.76
N LEU A 79 -6.07 27.49 -4.08
CA LEU A 79 -6.98 26.53 -4.71
C LEU A 79 -6.59 25.08 -4.37
N SER A 80 -5.29 24.77 -4.33
CA SER A 80 -4.80 23.45 -3.95
C SER A 80 -5.14 23.08 -2.51
N THR A 81 -5.15 24.04 -1.59
CA THR A 81 -5.47 23.80 -0.18
C THR A 81 -6.95 23.46 -0.01
N MET A 82 -7.83 24.20 -0.68
CA MET A 82 -9.27 23.94 -0.66
C MET A 82 -9.60 22.55 -1.22
N ILE A 83 -9.08 22.21 -2.39
CA ILE A 83 -9.34 20.91 -3.03
C ILE A 83 -8.72 19.76 -2.21
N THR A 84 -7.53 19.95 -1.62
CA THR A 84 -6.90 18.94 -0.76
C THR A 84 -7.78 18.62 0.44
N ARG A 85 -8.34 19.65 1.08
CA ARG A 85 -9.25 19.50 2.23
C ARG A 85 -10.52 18.75 1.85
N ASP A 86 -11.09 19.02 0.67
CA ASP A 86 -12.24 18.27 0.17
C ASP A 86 -11.89 16.81 -0.07
N ILE A 87 -10.75 16.50 -0.71
CA ILE A 87 -10.31 15.12 -0.96
C ILE A 87 -10.07 14.37 0.36
N GLN A 88 -9.47 15.02 1.36
CA GLN A 88 -9.22 14.42 2.67
C GLN A 88 -10.50 13.97 3.39
N SER A 89 -11.63 14.62 3.13
CA SER A 89 -12.93 14.24 3.72
C SER A 89 -13.45 12.87 3.25
N TYR A 90 -12.90 12.32 2.16
CA TYR A 90 -13.26 11.01 1.63
C TYR A 90 -12.30 9.89 2.05
N VAL A 91 -11.23 10.19 2.79
CA VAL A 91 -10.29 9.17 3.27
C VAL A 91 -11.00 8.24 4.25
N LYS A 92 -10.90 6.94 4.00
CA LYS A 92 -11.53 5.92 4.84
C LYS A 92 -10.68 5.59 6.07
N PRO A 93 -11.30 5.32 7.23
CA PRO A 93 -10.61 5.06 8.49
C PRO A 93 -9.81 3.76 8.50
#